data_AF-A0AA95E1C2-F1
#
_entry.id   AF-A0AA95E1C2-F1
#
_cell.length_a   1.000
_cell.length_b   1.000
_cell.length_c   1.000
_cell.angle_alpha   90.00
_cell.angle_beta   90.00
_cell.angle_gamma   90.00
#
_symmetry.space_group_name_H-M   'P 1'
#
loop_
_entity.id
_entity.type
_entity.pdbx_description
1 polymer ?
#
loop_
_entity_poly.entity_id
_entity_poly.type
_entity_poly.pdbx_seq_one_letter_code
_entity_poly.pdbx_strand_id
1 'polypeptide(L)'
;MIRYLNPFKPQSLVADNNIAYVVPGLSVAQIRALTFHNATANPVSVEVYLVPASGSVQESNRLVKKTLGTNEGYLCPEVINHVLTEGMQVVLVGQGANATLSIMEQAV
;
A
#
# COMPACT_ATOMS: atom_id res chain seq x y z
N MET A 1 17.33 7.46 13.40
CA MET A 1 16.22 8.42 13.67
C MET A 1 14.94 7.82 13.08
N ILE A 2 13.83 7.88 13.81
CA ILE A 2 12.52 7.44 13.29
C ILE A 2 11.88 8.58 12.49
N ARG A 3 11.33 8.26 11.31
CA ARG A 3 10.63 9.19 10.42
C ARG A 3 9.22 8.65 10.16
N TYR A 4 8.23 9.53 10.18
CA TYR A 4 6.88 9.19 9.71
C TYR A 4 6.67 9.80 8.35
N LEU A 5 6.38 8.95 7.37
CA LEU A 5 6.23 9.29 5.97
C LEU A 5 4.81 8.96 5.51
N ASN A 6 4.27 9.81 4.65
CA ASN A 6 3.06 9.51 3.88
C ASN A 6 3.46 9.37 2.42
N PRO A 7 4.07 8.23 2.03
CA PRO A 7 4.68 8.09 0.70
C PRO A 7 3.66 8.14 -0.44
N PHE A 8 2.40 7.83 -0.14
CA PHE A 8 1.28 8.02 -1.07
C PHE A 8 0.34 9.08 -0.50
N LYS A 9 0.37 10.29 -1.09
CA LYS A 9 -0.63 11.33 -0.81
C LYS A 9 -2.00 10.87 -1.32
N PRO A 10 -3.14 11.39 -0.80
CA PRO A 10 -4.46 11.09 -1.34
C PRO A 10 -4.52 11.40 -2.84
N GLN A 11 -4.40 10.36 -3.67
CA GLN A 11 -4.45 10.43 -5.11
C GLN A 11 -5.11 9.17 -5.66
N SER A 12 -5.70 9.29 -6.85
CA SER A 12 -6.37 8.17 -7.51
C SER A 12 -5.36 7.18 -8.06
N LEU A 13 -5.60 5.90 -7.81
CA LEU A 13 -4.81 4.81 -8.37
C LEU A 13 -5.07 4.71 -9.87
N VAL A 14 -4.00 4.56 -10.63
CA VAL A 14 -4.07 4.29 -12.07
C VAL A 14 -4.30 2.80 -12.33
N ALA A 15 -4.50 2.43 -13.60
CA ALA A 15 -4.51 1.03 -14.00
C ALA A 15 -3.20 0.32 -13.59
N ASP A 16 -3.26 -1.01 -13.46
CA ASP A 16 -2.13 -1.87 -13.08
C ASP A 16 -1.60 -1.63 -11.64
N ASN A 17 -0.33 -1.97 -11.44
CA ASN A 17 0.36 -1.95 -10.16
C ASN A 17 0.83 -0.53 -9.82
N ASN A 18 0.41 -0.03 -8.65
CA ASN A 18 0.82 1.26 -8.12
C ASN A 18 1.84 1.03 -6.99
N ILE A 19 3.11 1.37 -7.20
CA ILE A 19 4.14 1.28 -6.17
C ILE A 19 3.93 2.42 -5.17
N ALA A 20 3.43 2.10 -3.97
CA ALA A 20 3.12 3.10 -2.96
C ALA A 20 4.35 3.46 -2.10
N TYR A 21 5.28 2.52 -1.91
CA TYR A 21 6.52 2.75 -1.18
C TYR A 21 7.57 1.68 -1.50
N VAL A 22 8.85 2.08 -1.47
CA VAL A 22 10.01 1.19 -1.55
C VAL A 22 10.89 1.47 -0.34
N VAL A 23 11.25 0.44 0.42
CA VAL A 23 12.12 0.61 1.59
C VAL A 23 13.52 1.02 1.13
N PRO A 24 14.04 2.19 1.54
CA PRO A 24 15.38 2.62 1.16
C PRO A 24 16.46 1.72 1.77
N GLY A 25 17.68 1.82 1.23
CA GLY A 25 18.83 1.10 1.73
C GLY A 25 19.13 1.41 3.20
N LEU A 26 19.65 0.42 3.94
CA LEU A 26 20.01 0.58 5.35
C LEU A 26 18.86 1.09 6.23
N SER A 27 17.62 0.67 5.91
CA SER A 27 16.43 1.09 6.63
C SER A 27 15.47 -0.07 6.86
N VAL A 28 14.69 0.04 7.93
CA VAL A 28 13.52 -0.81 8.20
C VAL A 28 12.29 0.09 8.19
N ALA A 29 11.20 -0.38 7.60
CA ALA A 29 9.94 0.34 7.56
C ALA A 29 8.81 -0.49 8.19
N GLN A 30 7.81 0.20 8.73
CA GLN A 30 6.61 -0.39 9.29
C GLN A 30 5.39 0.35 8.77
N ILE A 31 4.41 -0.39 8.25
CA ILE A 31 3.13 0.19 7.83
C ILE A 31 2.34 0.61 9.06
N ARG A 32 1.91 1.88 9.11
CA ARG A 32 1.15 2.48 10.22
C ARG A 32 -0.32 2.63 9.92
N ALA A 33 -0.65 2.93 8.67
CA ALA A 33 -2.03 3.01 8.21
C ALA A 33 -2.09 2.84 6.68
N LEU A 34 -3.16 2.21 6.20
CA LEU A 34 -3.53 2.21 4.79
C LEU A 34 -5.04 2.36 4.70
N THR A 35 -5.49 3.34 3.92
CA THR A 35 -6.90 3.57 3.66
C THR A 35 -7.17 3.64 2.17
N PHE A 36 -8.30 3.10 1.75
CA PHE A 36 -8.86 3.27 0.42
C PHE A 36 -10.19 4.02 0.47
N HIS A 37 -10.51 4.72 -0.62
CA HIS A 37 -11.83 5.31 -0.84
C HIS A 37 -12.20 5.16 -2.32
N ASN A 38 -13.30 4.47 -2.60
CA ASN A 38 -13.82 4.34 -3.96
C ASN A 38 -14.64 5.59 -4.33
N ALA A 39 -14.03 6.54 -5.02
CA ALA A 39 -14.71 7.74 -5.51
C ALA A 39 -15.42 7.54 -6.86
N THR A 40 -15.44 6.31 -7.40
CA THR A 40 -16.03 6.02 -8.72
C THR A 40 -17.51 5.65 -8.58
N ALA A 41 -18.24 5.71 -9.69
CA ALA A 41 -19.65 5.31 -9.74
C ALA A 41 -19.87 3.78 -9.70
N ASN A 42 -18.81 2.98 -9.85
CA ASN A 42 -18.87 1.53 -9.94
C ASN A 42 -18.10 0.88 -8.77
N PRO A 43 -18.38 -0.39 -8.43
CA PRO A 43 -17.54 -1.13 -7.49
C PRO A 43 -16.09 -1.26 -7.98
N VAL A 44 -15.11 -1.06 -7.10
CA VAL A 44 -13.67 -1.19 -7.41
C VAL A 44 -13.08 -2.29 -6.55
N SER A 45 -12.36 -3.22 -7.18
CA SER A 45 -11.59 -4.23 -6.44
C SER A 45 -10.22 -3.67 -6.07
N VAL A 46 -9.96 -3.57 -4.78
CA VAL A 46 -8.67 -3.13 -4.23
C VAL A 46 -7.87 -4.33 -3.73
N GLU A 47 -6.59 -4.33 -4.01
CA GLU A 47 -5.64 -5.36 -3.57
C GLU A 47 -4.35 -4.72 -3.04
N VAL A 48 -3.74 -5.37 -2.04
CA VAL A 48 -2.49 -4.91 -1.43
C VAL A 48 -1.48 -6.05 -1.39
N TYR A 49 -0.27 -5.77 -1.85
CA TYR A 49 0.83 -6.71 -1.93
C TYR A 49 2.06 -6.17 -1.20
N LEU A 50 2.79 -7.08 -0.54
CA LEU A 50 4.15 -6.81 -0.07
C LEU A 50 5.12 -7.58 -0.95
N VAL A 51 5.90 -6.85 -1.75
CA VAL A 51 6.78 -7.42 -2.76
C VAL A 51 8.22 -7.46 -2.23
N PRO A 52 8.90 -8.62 -2.24
CA PRO A 52 10.33 -8.70 -1.92
C PRO A 52 11.19 -7.89 -2.91
N ALA A 53 12.40 -7.51 -2.50
CA ALA A 53 13.28 -6.63 -3.31
C ALA A 53 13.55 -7.10 -4.74
N SER A 54 13.63 -8.41 -4.96
CA SER A 54 13.83 -9.03 -6.28
C SER A 54 12.59 -9.80 -6.77
N GLY A 55 11.43 -9.55 -6.16
CA GLY A 55 10.18 -10.25 -6.44
C GLY A 55 9.32 -9.54 -7.47
N SER A 56 8.24 -10.20 -7.86
CA SER A 56 7.14 -9.62 -8.64
C SER A 56 5.85 -9.67 -7.83
N VAL A 57 4.88 -8.83 -8.19
CA VAL A 57 3.56 -8.83 -7.55
C VAL A 57 2.87 -10.19 -7.65
N GLN A 58 3.04 -10.87 -8.79
CA GLN A 58 2.44 -12.17 -9.09
C GLN A 58 2.95 -13.28 -8.17
N GLU A 59 4.21 -13.20 -7.75
CA GLU A 59 4.85 -14.17 -6.84
C GLU A 59 4.81 -13.72 -5.37
N SER A 60 4.17 -12.59 -5.07
CA SER A 60 4.16 -11.98 -3.74
C SER A 60 2.90 -12.30 -2.95
N ASN A 61 3.01 -12.20 -1.62
CA ASN A 61 1.87 -12.35 -0.73
C ASN A 61 0.88 -11.20 -0.92
N ARG A 62 -0.33 -11.54 -1.35
CA ARG A 62 -1.48 -10.63 -1.31
C ARG A 62 -2.07 -10.62 0.09
N LEU A 63 -1.99 -9.47 0.77
CA LEU A 63 -2.51 -9.29 2.11
C LEU A 63 -3.99 -8.93 2.14
N VAL A 64 -4.43 -8.14 1.16
CA VAL A 64 -5.81 -7.65 1.09
C VAL A 64 -6.35 -7.91 -0.31
N LYS A 65 -7.59 -8.37 -0.36
CA LYS A 65 -8.43 -8.35 -1.55
C LYS A 65 -9.85 -8.03 -1.13
N LYS A 66 -10.36 -6.86 -1.52
CA LYS A 66 -11.71 -6.43 -1.19
C LYS A 66 -12.33 -5.67 -2.35
N THR A 67 -13.60 -5.93 -2.61
CA THR A 67 -14.39 -5.07 -3.51
C THR A 67 -15.06 -3.98 -2.67
N LEU A 68 -14.78 -2.73 -3.02
CA LEU A 68 -15.39 -1.55 -2.41
C LEU A 68 -16.59 -1.14 -3.24
N GLY A 69 -17.75 -0.99 -2.62
CA GLY A 69 -18.91 -0.37 -3.23
C GLY A 69 -18.66 1.09 -3.60
N THR A 70 -19.58 1.67 -4.37
CA THR A 70 -19.58 3.09 -4.72
C THR A 70 -19.53 3.96 -3.46
N ASN A 71 -18.59 4.92 -3.39
CA ASN A 71 -18.34 5.78 -2.23
C ASN A 71 -17.99 5.04 -0.93
N GLU A 72 -17.61 3.76 -0.99
CA GLU A 72 -17.15 3.03 0.19
C GLU A 72 -15.71 3.42 0.54
N GLY A 73 -15.48 3.72 1.82
CA GLY A 73 -14.16 3.83 2.42
C GLY A 73 -13.76 2.53 3.11
N TYR A 74 -12.47 2.20 3.08
CA TYR A 74 -11.94 1.04 3.76
C TYR A 74 -10.61 1.36 4.46
N LEU A 75 -10.56 1.11 5.77
CA LEU A 75 -9.32 1.02 6.51
C LEU A 75 -8.83 -0.43 6.39
N CYS A 76 -7.56 -0.64 6.04
CA CYS A 76 -6.95 -1.97 5.94
C CYS A 76 -6.19 -2.31 7.22
N PRO A 77 -6.83 -2.80 8.30
CA PRO A 77 -6.12 -3.17 9.52
C PRO A 77 -5.13 -4.33 9.30
N GLU A 78 -5.35 -5.18 8.30
CA GLU A 78 -4.56 -6.39 8.06
C GLU A 78 -3.11 -6.09 7.67
N VAL A 79 -2.84 -4.90 7.13
CA VAL A 79 -1.49 -4.52 6.71
C VAL A 79 -0.73 -3.75 7.80
N ILE A 80 -1.40 -3.33 8.87
CA ILE A 80 -0.79 -2.54 9.94
C ILE A 80 0.23 -3.41 10.69
N ASN A 81 1.36 -2.81 11.06
CA ASN A 81 2.48 -3.46 11.75
C ASN A 81 3.28 -4.49 10.95
N HIS A 82 3.00 -4.65 9.65
CA HIS A 82 3.94 -5.35 8.78
C HIS A 82 5.28 -4.61 8.73
N VAL A 83 6.34 -5.33 9.06
CA VAL A 83 7.72 -4.84 9.00
C VAL A 83 8.30 -5.21 7.64
N LEU A 84 8.94 -4.23 7.00
CA LEU A 84 9.54 -4.32 5.68
C LEU A 84 11.02 -4.03 5.80
N THR A 85 11.84 -4.88 5.18
CA THR A 85 13.30 -4.70 5.11
C THR A 85 13.71 -4.02 3.81
N GLU A 86 14.97 -3.62 3.73
CA GLU A 86 15.57 -2.99 2.55
C GLU A 86 15.10 -3.61 1.21
N GLY A 87 14.71 -2.73 0.29
CA GLY A 87 14.29 -3.07 -1.07
C GLY A 87 12.87 -3.62 -1.20
N MET A 88 12.21 -4.02 -0.10
CA MET A 88 10.80 -4.44 -0.17
C MET A 88 9.89 -3.29 -0.61
N GLN A 89 8.76 -3.65 -1.22
CA GLN A 89 7.82 -2.68 -1.78
C GLN A 89 6.40 -2.92 -1.27
N VAL A 90 5.65 -1.84 -1.10
CA VAL A 90 4.20 -1.87 -0.91
C VAL A 90 3.55 -1.54 -2.24
N VAL A 91 2.78 -2.47 -2.79
CA VAL A 91 2.10 -2.30 -4.08
C VAL A 91 0.59 -2.36 -3.89
N LEU A 92 -0.11 -1.41 -4.51
CA LEU A 92 -1.56 -1.27 -4.47
C LEU A 92 -2.14 -1.48 -5.87
N VAL A 93 -3.26 -2.18 -5.94
CA VAL A 93 -4.08 -2.31 -7.14
C VAL A 93 -5.48 -1.84 -6.80
N GLY A 94 -6.14 -1.11 -7.70
CA GLY A 94 -7.50 -0.61 -7.45
C GLY A 94 -7.82 0.62 -8.27
N GLN A 95 -7.69 0.52 -9.60
CA GLN A 95 -7.90 1.62 -10.55
C GLN A 95 -9.13 2.46 -10.18
N GLY A 96 -8.93 3.77 -10.05
CA GLY A 96 -9.99 4.73 -9.73
C GLY A 96 -10.30 4.89 -8.23
N ALA A 97 -9.88 3.95 -7.36
CA ALA A 97 -9.91 4.18 -5.93
C ALA A 97 -8.78 5.14 -5.51
N ASN A 98 -9.03 5.95 -4.49
CA ASN A 98 -7.98 6.75 -3.85
C ASN A 98 -7.37 5.96 -2.71
N ALA A 99 -6.06 6.03 -2.55
CA ALA A 99 -5.37 5.40 -1.43
C ALA A 99 -4.56 6.42 -0.63
N THR A 100 -4.28 6.11 0.63
CA THR A 100 -3.32 6.85 1.45
C THR A 100 -2.58 5.86 2.34
N LEU A 101 -1.26 5.86 2.23
CA LEU A 101 -0.36 4.99 2.98
C LEU A 101 0.47 5.84 3.94
N SER A 102 0.55 5.41 5.19
CA SER A 102 1.44 5.98 6.19
C SER A 102 2.42 4.93 6.68
N ILE A 103 3.69 5.31 6.72
CA ILE A 103 4.84 4.44 7.00
C ILE A 103 5.67 5.10 8.10
N MET A 104 6.14 4.29 9.03
CA MET A 104 7.25 4.61 9.92
C MET A 104 8.51 4.03 9.30
N GLU A 105 9.56 4.84 9.17
CA GLU A 105 10.87 4.43 8.65
C GLU A 105 11.92 4.67 9.74
N GLN A 106 12.80 3.71 9.94
CA GLN A 106 13.92 3.80 10.85
C GLN A 106 15.21 3.40 10.12
N ALA A 107 16.16 4.33 10.07
CA ALA A 107 17.52 4.02 9.62
C ALA A 107 18.18 3.02 10.57
N VAL A 108 18.89 2.05 10.00
CA VAL A 108 19.65 0.98 10.68
C VAL A 108 21.12 1.38 10.79
#